data_AF-A0A9P7FT54-F1
#
_entry.id   AF-A0A9P7FT54-F1
#
_cell.length_a   1.000
_cell.length_b   1.000
_cell.length_c   1.000
_cell.angle_alpha   90.00
_cell.angle_beta   90.00
_cell.angle_gamma   90.00
#
_symmetry.space_group_name_H-M   'P 1'
#
loop_
_entity.id
_entity.type
_entity.pdbx_description
1 polymer ?
#
loop_
_entity_poly.entity_id
_entity_poly.type
_entity_poly.pdbx_seq_one_letter_code
_entity_poly.pdbx_strand_id
1 'polypeptide(L)'
;MYHQGFKCMVTGATSTAPVAVGKPPVWCEDDQSKCTKGAKQMIYWNQQDGNNIQVSGNDLSGHPKSPAYNSKLGFADGAQNDIFVQSTGGTAAAGSKPPVFPPAAPNNAPPAPSPSSTPAVGSSSGQCGAGRRRRRRSSAAKKRAHMF
;
A
#
# COMPACT_ATOMS: atom_id res chain seq x y z
N MET A 1 -14.16 -8.23 17.79
CA MET A 1 -13.44 -7.03 17.30
C MET A 1 -14.32 -5.83 17.55
N TYR A 2 -13.77 -4.73 18.06
CA TYR A 2 -14.48 -3.47 18.30
C TYR A 2 -13.71 -2.34 17.63
N HIS A 3 -14.41 -1.48 16.89
CA HIS A 3 -13.83 -0.37 16.14
C HIS A 3 -14.78 0.83 16.21
N GLN A 4 -14.26 2.00 16.57
CA GLN A 4 -15.00 3.26 16.54
C GLN A 4 -14.11 4.32 15.88
N GLY A 5 -14.53 4.82 14.71
CA GLY A 5 -13.85 5.94 14.05
C GLY A 5 -14.21 7.26 14.71
N PHE A 6 -13.25 8.19 14.80
CA PHE A 6 -13.44 9.55 15.29
C PHE A 6 -12.44 10.51 14.62
N LYS A 7 -12.69 11.83 14.73
CA LYS A 7 -11.80 12.85 14.17
C LYS A 7 -10.72 13.22 15.19
N CYS A 8 -9.46 12.98 14.84
CA CYS A 8 -8.28 13.29 15.66
C CYS A 8 -7.53 14.52 15.13
N MET A 9 -6.70 15.12 15.97
CA MET A 9 -5.60 16.00 15.55
C MET A 9 -4.38 15.76 16.45
N VAL A 10 -3.18 15.94 15.92
CA VAL A 10 -1.94 15.94 16.71
C VAL A 10 -1.60 17.39 17.07
N THR A 11 -1.39 17.66 18.35
CA THR A 11 -0.95 18.96 18.86
C THR A 11 0.50 18.88 19.34
N GLY A 12 1.22 20.01 19.43
CA GLY A 12 2.61 20.03 19.90
C GLY A 12 3.62 19.29 19.01
N ALA A 13 3.29 19.08 17.72
CA ALA A 13 4.17 18.36 16.79
C ALA A 13 5.48 19.13 16.55
N THR A 14 6.61 18.48 16.85
CA THR A 14 7.97 19.00 16.64
C THR A 14 8.68 18.40 15.42
N SER A 15 8.02 17.49 14.70
CA SER A 15 8.53 16.79 13.53
C SER A 15 7.48 16.69 12.44
N THR A 16 7.94 16.69 11.19
CA THR A 16 7.12 16.49 9.97
C THR A 16 7.37 15.13 9.31
N ALA A 17 8.14 14.24 9.95
CA ALA A 17 8.42 12.90 9.42
C ALA A 17 7.11 12.10 9.24
N PRO A 18 6.80 11.60 8.03
CA PRO A 18 5.56 10.87 7.81
C PRO A 18 5.60 9.47 8.45
N VAL A 19 4.42 8.98 8.84
CA VAL A 19 4.23 7.60 9.27
C VAL A 19 4.46 6.65 8.09
N ALA A 20 5.19 5.57 8.31
CA ALA A 20 5.47 4.54 7.31
C ALA A 20 4.20 3.76 6.94
N VAL A 21 4.21 3.09 5.79
CA VAL A 21 3.08 2.26 5.34
C VAL A 21 2.84 1.13 6.33
N GLY A 22 1.67 1.12 6.95
CA GLY A 22 1.28 0.12 7.95
C GLY A 22 1.18 -1.29 7.34
N LYS A 23 1.84 -2.26 7.98
CA LYS A 23 1.78 -3.69 7.61
C LYS A 23 0.87 -4.47 8.58
N PRO A 24 0.23 -5.57 8.14
CA PRO A 24 -0.51 -6.43 9.06
C PRO A 24 0.38 -6.95 10.21
N PRO A 25 -0.12 -7.04 11.45
CA PRO A 25 0.58 -7.71 12.53
C PRO A 25 0.58 -9.22 12.31
N VAL A 26 1.61 -9.91 12.83
CA VAL A 26 1.72 -11.38 12.79
C VAL A 26 1.79 -11.93 14.21
N TRP A 27 1.29 -13.15 14.43
CA TRP A 27 1.47 -13.84 15.70
C TRP A 27 2.94 -14.24 15.86
N CYS A 28 3.58 -13.72 16.91
CA CYS A 28 5.02 -13.85 17.16
C CYS A 28 5.33 -14.11 18.64
N GLU A 29 4.36 -14.64 19.39
CA GLU A 29 4.50 -15.02 20.79
C GLU A 29 5.74 -15.90 21.05
N ASP A 30 5.94 -16.92 20.21
CA ASP A 30 7.04 -17.88 20.31
C ASP A 30 8.41 -17.28 19.96
N ASP A 31 8.44 -16.20 19.18
CA ASP A 31 9.66 -15.57 18.67
C ASP A 31 9.42 -14.09 18.32
N GLN A 32 9.80 -13.22 19.26
CA GLN A 32 9.64 -11.78 19.15
C GLN A 32 10.48 -11.13 18.04
N SER A 33 11.46 -11.83 17.45
CA SER A 33 12.21 -11.34 16.29
C SER A 33 11.33 -11.32 15.03
N LYS A 34 10.38 -12.27 14.92
CA LYS A 34 9.47 -12.44 13.77
C LYS A 34 8.29 -11.45 13.76
N CYS A 35 8.05 -10.69 14.83
CA CYS A 35 6.98 -9.69 14.87
C CYS A 35 7.13 -8.61 13.79
N THR A 36 6.00 -8.12 13.26
CA THR A 36 5.97 -6.96 12.36
C THR A 36 6.59 -5.72 13.04
N LYS A 37 7.75 -5.30 12.55
CA LYS A 37 8.46 -4.08 13.01
C LYS A 37 7.94 -2.84 12.28
N GLY A 38 7.98 -1.69 12.94
CA GLY A 38 7.50 -0.41 12.43
C GLY A 38 5.98 -0.27 12.47
N ALA A 39 5.45 0.55 11.56
CA ALA A 39 4.03 0.82 11.43
C ALA A 39 3.21 -0.47 11.24
N LYS A 40 2.29 -0.71 12.18
CA LYS A 40 1.36 -1.85 12.18
C LYS A 40 -0.06 -1.37 11.88
N GLN A 41 -0.82 -2.17 11.14
CA GLN A 41 -2.24 -1.94 10.91
C GLN A 41 -3.07 -2.27 12.16
N MET A 42 -4.31 -1.75 12.21
CA MET A 42 -5.32 -2.24 13.14
C MET A 42 -5.58 -3.74 12.93
N ILE A 43 -5.94 -4.44 14.00
CA ILE A 43 -6.27 -5.87 13.95
C ILE A 43 -7.68 -6.04 13.38
N TYR A 44 -7.78 -6.54 12.15
CA TYR A 44 -9.02 -7.02 11.56
C TYR A 44 -9.04 -8.55 11.63
N TRP A 45 -9.88 -9.08 12.52
CA TRP A 45 -9.96 -10.51 12.81
C TRP A 45 -11.40 -10.94 13.13
N ASN A 46 -11.72 -12.19 12.79
CA ASN A 46 -13.03 -12.82 12.94
C ASN A 46 -14.19 -12.02 12.30
N GLN A 47 -13.94 -11.47 11.12
CA GLN A 47 -14.93 -10.84 10.24
C GLN A 47 -15.25 -11.78 9.06
N GLN A 48 -16.35 -11.55 8.33
CA GLN A 48 -16.68 -12.32 7.12
C GLN A 48 -15.61 -12.13 6.03
N ASP A 49 -15.21 -10.88 5.79
CA ASP A 49 -14.22 -10.47 4.81
C ASP A 49 -13.24 -9.45 5.41
N GLY A 50 -12.12 -9.18 4.73
CA GLY A 50 -11.20 -8.10 5.11
C GLY A 50 -10.35 -8.34 6.37
N ASN A 51 -10.29 -9.57 6.88
CA ASN A 51 -9.34 -9.93 7.94
C ASN A 51 -7.90 -9.76 7.45
N ASN A 52 -7.05 -9.08 8.23
CA ASN A 52 -5.63 -8.91 7.92
C ASN A 52 -4.70 -9.81 8.75
N ILE A 53 -5.24 -10.50 9.76
CA ILE A 53 -4.54 -11.55 10.50
C ILE A 53 -5.42 -12.81 10.58
N GLN A 54 -4.77 -13.97 10.48
CA GLN A 54 -5.36 -15.28 10.73
C GLN A 54 -4.52 -15.98 11.79
N VAL A 55 -5.17 -16.61 12.77
CA VAL A 55 -4.51 -17.39 13.82
C VAL A 55 -5.30 -18.67 14.08
N SER A 56 -4.59 -19.72 14.49
CA SER A 56 -5.15 -21.04 14.79
C SER A 56 -4.34 -21.73 15.88
N GLY A 57 -4.95 -22.75 16.51
CA GLY A 57 -4.37 -23.44 17.65
C GLY A 57 -4.39 -22.61 18.95
N ASN A 58 -3.57 -23.01 19.91
CA ASN A 58 -3.49 -22.40 21.23
C ASN A 58 -2.24 -21.52 21.39
N ASP A 59 -2.32 -20.52 22.26
CA ASP A 59 -1.20 -19.71 22.71
C ASP A 59 -0.33 -20.46 23.75
N LEU A 60 0.78 -19.85 24.17
CA LEU A 60 1.67 -20.45 25.18
C LEU A 60 1.02 -20.59 26.57
N SER A 61 -0.15 -19.98 26.80
CA SER A 61 -0.96 -20.15 28.01
C SER A 61 -1.98 -21.29 27.89
N GLY A 62 -2.04 -21.97 26.75
CA GLY A 62 -2.97 -23.07 26.47
C GLY A 62 -4.37 -22.64 26.06
N HIS A 63 -4.61 -21.34 25.83
CA HIS A 63 -5.89 -20.81 25.38
C HIS A 63 -5.93 -20.67 23.86
N PRO A 64 -7.11 -20.79 23.19
CA PRO A 64 -7.22 -20.54 21.75
C PRO A 64 -6.68 -19.15 21.37
N LYS A 65 -5.83 -19.08 20.34
CA LYS A 65 -5.19 -17.82 19.93
C LYS A 65 -6.23 -16.76 19.57
N SER A 66 -6.23 -15.65 20.30
CA SER A 66 -7.05 -14.47 20.02
C SER A 66 -6.14 -13.25 19.80
N PRO A 67 -6.11 -12.65 18.60
CA PRO A 67 -5.32 -11.46 18.32
C PRO A 67 -5.70 -10.27 19.19
N ALA A 68 -4.71 -9.64 19.83
CA ALA A 68 -4.89 -8.47 20.68
C ALA A 68 -3.72 -7.49 20.54
N TYR A 69 -3.93 -6.24 20.96
CA TYR A 69 -2.89 -5.21 20.98
C TYR A 69 -1.92 -5.44 22.14
N ASN A 70 -1.04 -6.42 22.00
CA ASN A 70 -0.03 -6.80 22.99
C ASN A 70 1.25 -7.35 22.33
N SER A 71 2.20 -7.77 23.18
CA SER A 71 3.49 -8.34 22.76
C SER A 71 3.38 -9.62 21.93
N LYS A 72 2.30 -10.40 22.01
CA LYS A 72 2.09 -11.60 21.18
C LYS A 72 1.98 -11.25 19.68
N LEU A 73 1.69 -9.98 19.36
CA LEU A 73 1.66 -9.41 18.00
C LEU A 73 2.72 -8.31 17.78
N GLY A 74 3.63 -8.11 18.74
CA GLY A 74 4.67 -7.08 18.68
C GLY A 74 4.17 -5.63 18.86
N PHE A 75 3.02 -5.43 19.51
CA PHE A 75 2.63 -4.12 20.03
C PHE A 75 3.28 -3.92 21.40
N ALA A 76 4.14 -2.91 21.53
CA ALA A 76 4.70 -2.51 22.81
C ALA A 76 3.61 -1.83 23.68
N ASP A 77 3.81 -1.79 25.00
CA ASP A 77 2.99 -0.94 25.86
C ASP A 77 3.28 0.55 25.59
N GLY A 78 2.26 1.39 25.69
CA GLY A 78 2.34 2.81 25.37
C GLY A 78 2.58 3.14 23.88
N ALA A 79 3.37 4.18 23.63
CA ALA A 79 3.55 4.77 22.30
C ALA A 79 4.41 3.89 21.37
N GLN A 80 3.99 3.78 20.11
CA GLN A 80 4.72 3.05 19.08
C GLN A 80 5.69 4.02 18.38
N ASN A 81 6.93 4.10 18.87
CA ASN A 81 7.90 5.10 18.41
C ASN A 81 8.59 4.72 17.08
N ASP A 82 8.46 3.47 16.63
CA ASP A 82 9.12 2.92 15.42
C ASP A 82 8.30 3.10 14.13
N ILE A 83 7.15 3.80 14.19
CA ILE A 83 6.19 3.86 13.08
C ILE A 83 6.53 4.83 11.95
N PHE A 84 7.50 5.72 12.14
CA PHE A 84 7.85 6.74 11.14
C PHE A 84 8.74 6.17 10.04
N VAL A 85 8.73 6.81 8.85
CA VAL A 85 9.76 6.49 7.85
C VAL A 85 11.12 6.83 8.44
N GLN A 86 11.97 5.83 8.64
CA GLN A 86 13.36 6.07 9.00
C GLN A 86 14.04 6.69 7.78
N SER A 87 14.45 7.95 7.89
CA SER A 87 15.58 8.42 7.07
C SER A 87 16.73 7.44 7.32
N THR A 88 17.45 7.05 6.27
CA THR A 88 18.43 5.96 6.30
C THR A 88 19.67 6.33 7.11
N GLY A 89 19.51 6.32 8.45
CA GLY A 89 20.51 6.62 9.47
C GLY A 89 20.58 5.56 10.57
N GLY A 90 19.79 4.48 10.46
CA GLY A 90 20.12 3.23 11.14
C GLY A 90 21.39 2.65 10.51
N THR A 91 22.43 2.46 11.30
CA THR A 91 23.76 2.00 10.85
C THR A 91 23.64 0.68 10.07
N ALA A 92 23.73 0.75 8.75
CA ALA A 92 23.93 -0.43 7.93
C ALA A 92 25.27 -1.06 8.33
N ALA A 93 25.25 -2.32 8.77
CA ALA A 93 26.47 -3.07 9.00
C ALA A 93 27.24 -3.18 7.69
N ALA A 94 28.40 -2.51 7.60
CA ALA A 94 29.28 -2.59 6.45
C ALA A 94 29.81 -4.04 6.33
N GLY A 95 29.41 -4.75 5.26
CA GLY A 95 29.63 -6.20 5.19
C GLY A 95 29.70 -6.84 3.80
N SER A 96 29.51 -6.09 2.71
CA SER A 96 29.76 -6.62 1.36
C SER A 96 30.20 -5.53 0.39
N LYS A 97 31.34 -5.79 -0.26
CA LYS A 97 32.12 -4.87 -1.10
C LYS A 97 31.35 -4.48 -2.37
N PRO A 98 31.21 -3.19 -2.73
CA PRO A 98 30.63 -2.82 -4.02
C PRO A 98 31.56 -3.26 -5.17
N PRO A 99 31.02 -3.70 -6.33
CA PRO A 99 31.84 -3.98 -7.50
C PRO A 99 32.45 -2.68 -8.04
N VAL A 100 33.77 -2.68 -8.19
CA VAL A 100 34.51 -1.56 -8.80
C VAL A 100 34.30 -1.60 -10.31
N PHE A 101 33.54 -0.64 -10.84
CA PHE A 101 33.53 -0.36 -12.28
C PHE A 101 34.67 0.63 -12.60
N PRO A 102 35.52 0.36 -13.61
CA PRO A 102 36.55 1.30 -14.02
C PRO A 102 35.93 2.53 -14.73
N PRO A 103 36.52 3.73 -14.57
CA PRO A 103 36.02 4.93 -15.24
C PRO A 103 36.36 4.92 -16.73
N ALA A 104 35.35 5.11 -17.58
CA ALA A 104 35.57 5.43 -19.00
C ALA A 104 35.92 6.92 -19.16
N ALA A 105 36.93 7.21 -19.99
CA ALA A 105 37.43 8.56 -20.22
C ALA A 105 36.48 9.42 -21.08
N PRO A 106 36.56 10.78 -21.01
CA PRO A 106 35.60 11.67 -21.64
C PRO A 106 35.96 12.04 -23.08
N ASN A 107 34.95 12.24 -23.93
CA ASN A 107 35.09 12.88 -25.24
C ASN A 107 33.96 13.90 -25.48
N ASN A 108 34.30 15.19 -25.46
CA ASN A 108 33.57 16.24 -26.19
C ASN A 108 33.98 16.12 -27.70
N ALA A 109 33.32 16.66 -28.74
CA ALA A 109 32.27 17.68 -28.89
C ALA A 109 31.51 17.45 -30.26
N PRO A 110 30.62 18.35 -30.75
CA PRO A 110 29.62 18.03 -31.81
C PRO A 110 30.02 18.40 -33.26
N PRO A 111 29.16 18.06 -34.24
CA PRO A 111 28.70 19.09 -35.19
C PRO A 111 27.17 19.07 -35.50
N ALA A 112 26.69 20.12 -36.18
CA ALA A 112 25.29 20.42 -36.55
C ALA A 112 25.19 20.64 -38.11
N PRO A 113 24.10 21.19 -38.71
CA PRO A 113 22.68 20.78 -38.73
C PRO A 113 22.03 20.71 -40.16
N SER A 114 20.73 20.34 -40.22
CA SER A 114 19.71 20.72 -41.27
C SER A 114 19.74 20.01 -42.66
N PRO A 115 18.67 20.08 -43.52
CA PRO A 115 17.37 20.78 -43.39
C PRO A 115 16.05 20.00 -43.74
N SER A 116 14.93 20.48 -43.15
CA SER A 116 13.51 20.59 -43.61
C SER A 116 12.86 19.69 -44.69
N SER A 117 11.60 19.29 -44.43
CA SER A 117 10.43 19.73 -45.24
C SER A 117 9.06 19.48 -44.57
N THR A 118 8.15 20.46 -44.70
CA THR A 118 6.72 20.49 -44.30
C THR A 118 5.96 21.20 -45.43
N PRO A 119 4.69 20.88 -45.77
CA PRO A 119 3.49 21.26 -44.98
C PRO A 119 2.37 20.17 -45.06
N ALA A 120 1.06 20.35 -44.77
CA ALA A 120 0.25 21.52 -44.42
C ALA A 120 -1.00 21.20 -43.54
N VAL A 121 -1.36 22.18 -42.70
CA VAL A 121 -2.71 22.76 -42.43
C VAL A 121 -3.97 21.94 -42.80
N GLY A 122 -4.86 21.77 -41.80
CA GLY A 122 -6.25 21.34 -41.98
C GLY A 122 -7.13 21.80 -40.81
N SER A 123 -7.67 23.02 -40.89
CA SER A 123 -8.50 23.64 -39.84
C SER A 123 -9.99 23.47 -40.15
N SER A 124 -10.81 23.09 -39.16
CA SER A 124 -12.23 23.47 -39.15
C SER A 124 -12.86 23.43 -37.75
N SER A 125 -13.71 24.42 -37.50
CA SER A 125 -14.44 24.72 -36.27
C SER A 125 -15.93 24.41 -36.39
N GLY A 126 -16.61 24.12 -35.28
CA GLY A 126 -18.08 24.09 -35.18
C GLY A 126 -18.57 23.08 -34.14
N GLN A 127 -19.01 23.47 -32.94
CA GLN A 127 -20.24 24.20 -32.55
C GLN A 127 -21.39 23.29 -32.09
N CYS A 128 -22.05 23.77 -31.02
CA CYS A 128 -23.38 23.48 -30.47
C CYS A 128 -24.32 22.49 -31.19
N GLY A 129 -24.96 21.60 -30.43
CA GLY A 129 -26.13 20.86 -30.93
C GLY A 129 -26.86 20.02 -29.88
N ALA A 130 -28.05 20.47 -29.46
CA ALA A 130 -28.89 19.80 -28.47
C ALA A 130 -29.37 18.38 -28.89
N GLY A 131 -29.27 17.44 -27.93
CA GLY A 131 -30.29 16.44 -27.57
C GLY A 131 -30.84 15.44 -28.60
N ARG A 132 -30.96 14.16 -28.18
CA ARG A 132 -32.15 13.32 -28.42
C ARG A 132 -32.17 12.06 -27.56
N ARG A 133 -33.29 11.83 -26.86
CA ARG A 133 -33.61 10.55 -26.21
C ARG A 133 -33.77 9.46 -27.27
N ARG A 134 -33.17 8.28 -27.08
CA ARG A 134 -33.68 7.03 -27.65
C ARG A 134 -33.58 5.87 -26.66
N ARG A 135 -34.74 5.41 -26.19
CA ARG A 135 -34.90 4.09 -25.55
C ARG A 135 -34.50 3.02 -26.58
N ARG A 136 -33.72 2.03 -26.17
CA ARG A 136 -33.71 0.71 -26.83
C ARG A 136 -34.16 -0.34 -25.81
N ARG A 137 -35.31 -0.95 -26.09
CA ARG A 137 -35.65 -2.28 -25.58
C ARG A 137 -34.74 -3.28 -26.30
N SER A 138 -34.15 -4.21 -25.57
CA SER A 138 -33.65 -5.47 -26.12
C SER A 138 -34.25 -6.62 -25.31
N SER A 139 -34.52 -7.72 -26.01
CA SER A 139 -35.46 -8.75 -25.57
C SER A 139 -34.76 -10.01 -25.02
N ALA A 140 -35.58 -10.83 -24.36
CA ALA A 140 -35.49 -12.29 -24.26
C ALA A 140 -34.40 -12.93 -23.38
N ALA A 141 -34.87 -13.65 -22.35
CA ALA A 141 -34.57 -15.07 -22.20
C ALA A 141 -35.75 -15.77 -21.48
N LYS A 142 -36.27 -16.87 -22.05
CA LYS A 142 -37.34 -17.70 -21.46
C LYS A 142 -36.94 -19.16 -21.54
N LYS A 143 -36.63 -19.79 -20.39
CA LYS A 143 -36.65 -21.24 -20.17
C LYS A 143 -36.99 -21.47 -18.69
N ARG A 144 -38.23 -21.85 -18.38
CA ARG A 144 -38.72 -23.24 -18.23
C ARG A 144 -37.99 -24.00 -17.10
N ALA A 145 -38.64 -24.06 -15.94
CA ALA A 145 -38.36 -25.02 -14.88
C ALA A 145 -39.50 -26.04 -14.83
N HIS A 146 -39.16 -27.32 -14.66
CA HIS A 146 -40.06 -28.43 -14.31
C HIS A 146 -39.19 -29.64 -13.96
N MET A 147 -39.64 -30.43 -12.98
CA MET A 147 -39.02 -31.67 -12.46
C MET A 147 -37.69 -31.44 -11.71
N PHE A 148 -37.48 -31.96 -10.49
CA PHE A 148 -38.33 -32.79 -9.60
C PHE A 148 -38.53 -32.09 -8.25
#